data_AF-A0A5C2HQ29-F1
#
_entry.id   AF-A0A5C2HQ29-F1
#
_cell.length_a   1.000
_cell.length_b   1.000
_cell.length_c   1.000
_cell.angle_alpha   90.00
_cell.angle_beta   90.00
_cell.angle_gamma   90.00
#
_symmetry.space_group_name_H-M   'P 1'
#
loop_
_entity.id
_entity.type
_entity.pdbx_description
1 polymer ?
#
loop_
_entity_poly.entity_id
_entity_poly.type
_entity_poly.pdbx_seq_one_letter_code
_entity_poly.pdbx_strand_id
1 'polypeptide(L)'
;MNNRGEQLEKHEVLKAKLMAVLNEIEDKTERDVAIQVLSKVWDAASNMERYIQYGFTINERYEIFGGSWGKLIPKNFTDLTMCITDGTDKTTAIETFLTMEEILANPPQKEVLLDVDPTKKSERFNSVINFSNFLLHVLRVCSRKDIPLDDKRLLEQFETYILKSGDAISATKSFIFALLKVKYLFDHYIIKREFTDRGDHWSLKRLKCYNQNSQSYINTFDEDAEDGFEGNNRRILMLLSAFHVSTPTLVYKHWLNGALSILYEMTDINAGDYLAKLEHLARQFVYGRFLSVDPPAEYYPMIYENSSYAPINRVHPKVLERLKFSHIENNLVFNYLDYLIWCNAMDKDNGQKDKGNCQKDEVIKQFEYSFRSSVEHFYPQHPIDGHPKLDECYLHRFGNLCLISHSKNSRLSNLQPRAKRDHFQAAIRDRKIDTLKLYKMIKLMDENGQWYVDEIAQHEADMLQLFVTDSAK
;
A
#
# COMPACT_ATOMS: atom_id res chain seq x y z
N MET A 1 15.92 27.23 22.40
CA MET A 1 15.41 28.17 21.36
C MET A 1 16.07 27.80 20.04
N ASN A 2 15.30 27.33 19.07
CA ASN A 2 15.81 26.88 17.78
C ASN A 2 15.66 28.02 16.76
N ASN A 3 16.78 28.60 16.32
CA ASN A 3 16.84 29.79 15.45
C ASN A 3 16.82 29.41 13.95
N ARG A 4 15.85 28.62 13.53
CA ARG A 4 15.47 28.49 12.12
C ARG A 4 13.97 28.66 12.07
N GLY A 5 13.49 29.66 11.34
CA GLY A 5 12.06 29.93 11.15
C GLY A 5 11.35 28.86 10.33
N GLU A 6 11.61 27.58 10.60
CA GLU A 6 10.81 26.47 10.11
C GLU A 6 9.53 26.44 10.94
N GLN A 7 8.41 26.68 10.27
CA GLN A 7 7.09 26.49 10.85
C GLN A 7 6.96 25.03 11.25
N LEU A 8 6.63 24.76 12.52
CA LEU A 8 6.39 23.40 13.01
C LEU A 8 5.39 22.69 12.10
N GLU A 9 5.73 21.46 11.71
CA GLU A 9 4.80 20.62 10.98
C GLU A 9 3.58 20.29 11.87
N LYS A 10 2.42 20.07 11.25
CA LYS A 10 1.17 19.81 12.00
C LYS A 10 1.28 18.62 12.94
N HIS A 11 2.06 17.61 12.56
CA HIS A 11 2.26 16.43 13.38
C HIS A 11 3.11 16.75 14.62
N GLU A 12 4.07 17.68 14.55
CA GLU A 12 4.85 18.13 15.71
C GLU A 12 3.99 18.91 16.71
N VAL A 13 3.12 19.80 16.19
CA VAL A 13 2.12 20.50 17.01
C VAL A 13 1.18 19.50 17.69
N LEU A 14 0.76 18.46 16.98
CA LEU A 14 -0.06 17.40 17.56
C LEU A 14 0.67 16.64 18.66
N LYS A 15 1.95 16.28 18.46
CA LYS A 15 2.78 15.63 19.50
C LYS A 15 2.81 16.47 20.78
N ALA A 16 3.03 17.78 20.66
CA ALA A 16 3.04 18.70 21.80
C ALA A 16 1.69 18.76 22.54
N LYS A 17 0.57 18.76 21.79
CA LYS A 17 -0.77 18.71 22.39
C LYS A 17 -1.04 17.40 23.15
N LEU A 18 -0.60 16.26 22.61
CA LEU A 18 -0.72 14.97 23.30
C LEU A 18 0.16 14.92 24.56
N MET A 19 1.38 15.49 24.52
CA MET A 19 2.20 15.65 25.72
C MET A 19 1.52 16.53 26.77
N ALA A 20 0.86 17.61 26.36
CA ALA A 20 0.13 18.49 27.29
C ALA A 20 -0.96 17.72 28.04
N VAL A 21 -1.73 16.86 27.35
CA VAL A 21 -2.72 15.98 28.00
C VAL A 21 -2.07 15.04 29.01
N LEU A 22 -0.95 14.41 28.66
CA LEU A 22 -0.26 13.50 29.59
C LEU A 22 0.33 14.23 30.81
N ASN A 23 0.65 15.52 30.69
CA ASN A 23 1.14 16.32 31.82
C ASN A 23 0.09 16.56 32.91
N GLU A 24 -1.19 16.34 32.61
CA GLU A 24 -2.30 16.41 33.56
C GLU A 24 -2.40 15.18 34.48
N ILE A 25 -1.62 14.12 34.23
CA ILE A 25 -1.51 12.96 35.12
C ILE A 25 -0.91 13.41 36.47
N GLU A 26 -1.64 13.14 37.57
CA GLU A 26 -1.24 13.53 38.92
C GLU A 26 -0.01 12.77 39.43
N ASP A 27 0.04 11.46 39.20
CA ASP A 27 1.19 10.64 39.58
C ASP A 27 2.40 10.95 38.70
N LYS A 28 3.47 11.46 39.32
CA LYS A 28 4.67 11.90 38.61
C LYS A 28 5.35 10.75 37.86
N THR A 29 5.40 9.56 38.46
CA THR A 29 6.08 8.40 37.87
C THR A 29 5.31 7.94 36.63
N GLU A 30 4.00 7.80 36.75
CA GLU A 30 3.11 7.44 35.66
C GLU A 30 3.16 8.47 34.52
N ARG A 31 3.16 9.77 34.86
CA ARG A 31 3.31 10.85 33.88
C ARG A 31 4.63 10.75 33.11
N ASP A 32 5.74 10.62 33.82
CA ASP A 32 7.08 10.61 33.21
C ASP A 32 7.23 9.39 32.29
N VAL A 33 6.74 8.22 32.72
CA VAL A 33 6.67 7.00 31.88
C VAL A 33 5.80 7.22 30.66
N ALA A 34 4.60 7.80 30.82
CA ALA A 34 3.69 8.01 29.69
C ALA A 34 4.27 8.94 28.62
N ILE A 35 4.95 10.01 29.02
CA ILE A 35 5.64 10.95 28.12
C ILE A 35 6.82 10.27 27.41
N GLN A 36 7.57 9.41 28.11
CA GLN A 36 8.65 8.63 27.52
C GLN A 36 8.12 7.67 26.45
N VAL A 37 7.04 6.94 26.73
CA VAL A 37 6.42 6.01 25.77
C VAL A 37 5.87 6.76 24.56
N LEU A 38 5.18 7.90 24.77
CA LEU A 38 4.74 8.76 23.66
C LEU A 38 5.92 9.15 22.78
N SER A 39 7.02 9.63 23.37
CA SER A 39 8.19 10.09 22.61
C SER A 39 8.81 8.96 21.80
N LYS A 40 9.09 7.80 22.42
CA LYS A 40 9.68 6.64 21.74
C LYS A 40 8.82 6.13 20.58
N VAL A 41 7.53 5.89 20.84
CA VAL A 41 6.61 5.39 19.81
C VAL A 41 6.45 6.41 18.68
N TRP A 42 6.31 7.69 19.00
CA TRP A 42 6.15 8.74 18.01
C TRP A 42 7.38 8.88 17.12
N ASP A 43 8.57 8.93 17.71
CA ASP A 43 9.81 9.10 16.95
C ASP A 43 10.07 7.88 16.07
N ALA A 44 9.84 6.67 16.60
CA ALA A 44 9.91 5.43 15.84
C ALA A 44 8.90 5.37 14.68
N ALA A 45 7.66 5.80 14.89
CA ALA A 45 6.60 5.76 13.89
C ALA A 45 6.67 6.89 12.86
N SER A 46 7.27 8.03 13.21
CA SER A 46 7.41 9.19 12.33
C SER A 46 8.31 8.91 11.12
N ASN A 47 9.27 7.99 11.26
CA ASN A 47 10.06 7.51 10.15
C ASN A 47 9.30 6.44 9.36
N MET A 48 8.58 6.87 8.33
CA MET A 48 7.80 5.97 7.46
C MET A 48 8.66 5.07 6.57
N GLU A 49 9.96 5.37 6.42
CA GLU A 49 10.91 4.64 5.57
C GLU A 49 11.70 3.57 6.30
N ARG A 50 11.56 3.52 7.62
CA ARG A 50 12.17 2.50 8.47
C ARG A 50 11.10 1.65 9.14
N TYR A 51 11.42 0.37 9.31
CA TYR A 51 10.59 -0.54 10.09
C TYR A 51 10.60 -0.12 11.56
N ILE A 52 9.41 -0.11 12.18
CA ILE A 52 9.16 0.41 13.52
C ILE A 52 10.08 -0.18 14.58
N GLN A 53 10.47 -1.45 14.42
CA GLN A 53 11.34 -2.15 15.36
C GLN A 53 12.68 -1.43 15.55
N TYR A 54 13.21 -0.80 14.50
CA TYR A 54 14.48 -0.10 14.59
C TYR A 54 14.44 1.21 15.39
N GLY A 55 13.25 1.72 15.72
CA GLY A 55 13.12 2.88 16.61
C GLY A 55 13.29 2.57 18.10
N PHE A 56 13.44 1.29 18.45
CA PHE A 56 13.64 0.82 19.82
C PHE A 56 15.04 0.25 20.03
N THR A 57 15.50 0.19 21.27
CA THR A 57 16.75 -0.49 21.66
C THR A 57 16.64 -2.00 21.45
N ILE A 58 17.77 -2.72 21.43
CA ILE A 58 17.78 -4.18 21.19
C ILE A 58 16.93 -4.92 22.24
N ASN A 59 17.06 -4.57 23.53
CA ASN A 59 16.29 -5.20 24.61
C ASN A 59 14.80 -4.94 24.44
N GLU A 60 14.41 -3.69 24.21
CA GLU A 60 13.00 -3.33 23.95
C GLU A 60 12.43 -4.05 22.74
N ARG A 61 13.22 -4.27 21.68
CA ARG A 61 12.75 -5.02 20.51
C ARG A 61 12.38 -6.46 20.86
N TYR A 62 13.14 -7.09 21.75
CA TYR A 62 12.83 -8.45 22.20
C TYR A 62 11.55 -8.49 23.04
N GLU A 63 11.37 -7.52 23.94
CA GLU A 63 10.18 -7.44 24.80
C GLU A 63 8.93 -7.03 24.02
N ILE A 64 9.05 -6.12 23.03
CA ILE A 64 7.91 -5.61 22.25
C ILE A 64 7.58 -6.52 21.07
N PHE A 65 8.58 -7.04 20.36
CA PHE A 65 8.39 -7.74 19.08
C PHE A 65 8.78 -9.24 19.08
N GLY A 66 9.27 -9.74 20.22
CA GLY A 66 9.69 -11.13 20.39
C GLY A 66 11.05 -11.47 19.76
N GLY A 67 11.50 -12.70 19.97
CA GLY A 67 12.83 -13.19 19.55
C GLY A 67 13.20 -12.95 18.08
N SER A 68 12.23 -13.05 17.17
CA SER A 68 12.42 -12.87 15.73
C SER A 68 12.04 -11.48 15.22
N TRP A 69 11.58 -10.59 16.10
CA TRP A 69 10.95 -9.29 15.79
C TRP A 69 9.69 -9.39 14.89
N GLY A 70 9.10 -10.59 14.84
CA GLY A 70 7.99 -10.95 13.96
C GLY A 70 6.63 -11.04 14.65
N LYS A 71 6.51 -10.62 15.92
CA LYS A 71 5.25 -10.56 16.66
C LYS A 71 5.06 -9.16 17.26
N LEU A 72 3.88 -8.87 17.77
CA LEU A 72 3.63 -7.73 18.67
C LEU A 72 3.14 -8.29 20.00
N ILE A 73 3.96 -8.20 21.04
CA ILE A 73 3.72 -8.78 22.37
C ILE A 73 2.76 -7.93 23.20
N PRO A 74 2.95 -6.60 23.37
CA PRO A 74 2.05 -5.81 24.21
C PRO A 74 0.65 -5.72 23.57
N LYS A 75 -0.39 -5.82 24.41
CA LYS A 75 -1.79 -5.79 23.94
C LYS A 75 -2.47 -4.44 24.15
N ASN A 76 -1.87 -3.59 24.98
CA ASN A 76 -2.38 -2.28 25.33
C ASN A 76 -1.22 -1.38 25.79
N PHE A 77 -1.55 -0.14 26.17
CA PHE A 77 -0.57 0.84 26.65
C PHE A 77 0.17 0.40 27.92
N THR A 78 -0.53 -0.21 28.87
CA THR A 78 0.07 -0.71 30.13
C THR A 78 1.10 -1.80 29.85
N ASP A 79 0.77 -2.80 29.02
CA ASP A 79 1.74 -3.84 28.63
C ASP A 79 2.97 -3.22 27.94
N LEU A 80 2.75 -2.23 27.06
CA LEU A 80 3.84 -1.53 26.36
C LEU A 80 4.75 -0.79 27.34
N THR A 81 4.19 -0.15 28.39
CA THR A 81 5.00 0.50 29.42
C THR A 81 5.92 -0.49 30.12
N MET A 82 5.43 -1.69 30.47
CA MET A 82 6.23 -2.74 31.10
C MET A 82 7.38 -3.19 30.19
N CYS A 83 7.13 -3.40 28.89
CA CYS A 83 8.17 -3.77 27.93
C CYS A 83 9.30 -2.71 27.82
N ILE A 84 8.96 -1.43 28.00
CA ILE A 84 9.92 -0.32 27.90
C ILE A 84 10.69 -0.13 29.22
N THR A 85 10.04 -0.28 30.37
CA THR A 85 10.68 -0.14 31.69
C THR A 85 11.55 -1.34 32.04
N ASP A 86 11.13 -2.56 31.72
CA ASP A 86 11.92 -3.77 31.99
C ASP A 86 13.13 -3.86 31.04
N GLY A 87 13.02 -3.24 29.85
CA GLY A 87 14.10 -3.12 28.88
C GLY A 87 15.25 -2.22 29.34
N THR A 88 14.99 -1.29 30.27
CA THR A 88 16.00 -0.38 30.82
C THR A 88 16.89 -1.01 31.91
N ASP A 89 16.38 -1.95 32.70
CA ASP A 89 17.10 -2.50 33.87
C ASP A 89 18.17 -3.56 33.55
N LYS A 90 18.28 -4.01 32.29
CA LYS A 90 19.28 -5.02 31.87
C LYS A 90 20.56 -4.44 31.26
N THR A 91 20.77 -3.13 31.36
CA THR A 91 21.95 -2.45 30.80
C THR A 91 22.69 -1.68 31.89
N THR A 92 23.66 -2.33 32.53
CA THR A 92 24.87 -1.62 32.98
C THR A 92 25.63 -1.16 31.73
N ALA A 93 25.23 -0.02 31.19
CA ALA A 93 26.06 0.83 30.35
C ALA A 93 25.89 2.25 30.88
N ILE A 94 26.99 2.77 31.41
CA ILE A 94 27.09 4.05 32.08
C ILE A 94 26.84 5.17 31.06
N GLU A 95 25.67 5.81 31.11
CA GLU A 95 25.51 7.16 30.55
C GLU A 95 26.00 8.16 31.61
N THR A 96 27.30 8.44 31.60
CA THR A 96 27.89 9.54 32.37
C THR A 96 27.41 10.87 31.80
N PHE A 97 26.49 11.54 32.51
CA PHE A 97 26.27 12.97 32.37
C PHE A 97 27.50 13.71 32.92
N LEU A 98 28.46 14.06 32.05
CA LEU A 98 29.58 14.92 32.44
C LEU A 98 29.14 16.38 32.48
N THR A 99 29.61 17.10 33.48
CA THR A 99 29.37 18.55 33.61
C THR A 99 30.36 19.34 32.74
N MET A 100 29.99 20.57 32.35
CA MET A 100 30.78 21.43 31.46
C MET A 100 32.21 21.70 31.98
N GLU A 101 32.41 21.68 33.30
CA GLU A 101 33.73 21.84 33.93
C GLU A 101 34.66 20.62 33.72
N GLU A 102 34.11 19.40 33.64
CA GLU A 102 34.90 18.18 33.44
C GLU A 102 35.40 18.03 31.99
N ILE A 103 34.66 18.59 31.03
CA ILE A 103 35.01 18.59 29.59
C ILE A 103 36.21 19.51 29.30
N LEU A 104 36.37 20.58 30.09
CA LEU A 104 37.46 21.55 29.91
C LEU A 104 38.78 21.10 30.56
N ALA A 105 38.72 20.28 31.60
CA ALA A 105 39.89 19.77 32.31
C ALA A 105 40.60 18.62 31.55
N ASN A 106 39.85 17.82 30.78
CA ASN A 106 40.37 16.74 29.95
C ASN A 106 39.72 16.79 28.55
N PRO A 107 40.30 17.51 27.57
CA PRO A 107 39.77 17.51 26.21
C PRO A 107 39.80 16.08 25.64
N PRO A 108 38.70 15.56 25.07
CA PRO A 108 38.63 14.19 24.59
C PRO A 108 39.69 13.96 23.51
N GLN A 109 40.61 13.04 23.78
CA GLN A 109 41.50 12.48 22.76
C GLN A 109 40.61 11.75 21.75
N LYS A 110 40.75 12.11 20.46
CA LYS A 110 40.09 11.51 19.28
C LYS A 110 39.29 10.26 19.63
N GLU A 111 37.97 10.44 19.74
CA GLU A 111 37.03 9.34 19.89
C GLU A 111 37.35 8.26 18.84
N VAL A 112 37.71 7.08 19.34
CA VAL A 112 37.50 5.84 18.60
C VAL A 112 35.99 5.77 18.41
N LEU A 113 35.55 5.95 17.16
CA LEU A 113 34.18 5.82 16.71
C LEU A 113 33.54 4.59 17.36
N LEU A 114 32.73 4.81 18.39
CA LEU A 114 31.82 3.80 18.93
C LEU A 114 30.86 3.41 17.79
N ASP A 115 30.77 2.11 17.56
CA ASP A 115 29.97 1.40 16.56
C ASP A 115 29.00 2.26 15.73
N VAL A 116 29.48 2.62 14.54
CA VAL A 116 28.60 3.02 13.45
C VAL A 116 27.77 1.80 13.07
N ASP A 117 26.51 1.74 13.53
CA ASP A 117 25.49 0.83 13.04
C ASP A 117 25.56 0.81 11.49
N PRO A 118 25.97 -0.30 10.86
CA PRO A 118 26.15 -0.39 9.40
C PRO A 118 24.86 -0.11 8.62
N THR A 119 23.70 -0.05 9.29
CA THR A 119 22.39 0.21 8.70
C THR A 119 22.10 1.69 8.40
N LYS A 120 23.00 2.63 8.71
CA LYS A 120 22.95 4.02 8.20
C LYS A 120 23.34 4.15 6.71
N LYS A 121 23.03 3.14 5.89
CA LYS A 121 23.24 3.15 4.44
C LYS A 121 21.91 2.92 3.71
N SER A 122 21.51 3.94 2.93
CA SER A 122 20.43 3.96 1.94
C SER A 122 18.99 3.92 2.47
N GLU A 123 18.17 4.86 2.03
CA GLU A 123 16.70 4.80 2.07
C GLU A 123 16.23 3.63 1.18
N ARG A 124 16.34 2.39 1.69
CA ARG A 124 15.98 1.17 0.96
C ARG A 124 14.50 1.13 0.56
N PHE A 125 13.64 1.75 1.36
CA PHE A 125 12.20 1.74 1.15
C PHE A 125 11.67 3.16 1.00
N ASN A 126 10.68 3.32 0.12
CA ASN A 126 9.80 4.49 0.08
C ASN A 126 8.36 4.07 0.43
N SER A 127 7.74 4.83 1.32
CA SER A 127 6.41 4.58 1.86
C SER A 127 5.33 5.05 0.90
N VAL A 128 4.19 4.34 0.92
CA VAL A 128 2.99 4.70 0.16
C VAL A 128 2.21 5.87 0.79
N ILE A 129 2.61 6.31 1.99
CA ILE A 129 1.97 7.38 2.76
C ILE A 129 2.99 8.13 3.64
N ASN A 130 2.79 9.42 3.87
CA ASN A 130 3.57 10.21 4.82
C ASN A 130 2.99 10.11 6.26
N PHE A 131 3.75 10.56 7.25
CA PHE A 131 3.37 10.42 8.65
C PHE A 131 2.09 11.20 9.02
N SER A 132 1.94 12.45 8.55
CA SER A 132 0.76 13.28 8.82
C SER A 132 -0.55 12.63 8.34
N ASN A 133 -0.56 12.06 7.13
CA ASN A 133 -1.74 11.33 6.65
C ASN A 133 -1.90 9.99 7.39
N PHE A 134 -0.80 9.29 7.68
CA PHE A 134 -0.83 8.02 8.43
C PHE A 134 -1.50 8.17 9.80
N LEU A 135 -1.27 9.25 10.53
CA LEU A 135 -1.92 9.53 11.83
C LEU A 135 -3.46 9.55 11.73
N LEU A 136 -4.02 10.06 10.62
CA LEU A 136 -5.47 10.01 10.37
C LEU A 136 -5.96 8.59 10.10
N HIS A 137 -5.18 7.77 9.41
CA HIS A 137 -5.50 6.35 9.25
C HIS A 137 -5.51 5.61 10.59
N VAL A 138 -4.52 5.84 11.46
CA VAL A 138 -4.46 5.26 12.80
C VAL A 138 -5.70 5.68 13.60
N LEU A 139 -5.99 6.98 13.62
CA LEU A 139 -7.13 7.52 14.37
C LEU A 139 -8.45 6.92 13.87
N ARG A 140 -8.64 6.80 12.54
CA ARG A 140 -9.85 6.22 11.95
C ARG A 140 -10.01 4.75 12.29
N VAL A 141 -8.93 3.97 12.18
CA VAL A 141 -8.94 2.54 12.48
C VAL A 141 -9.23 2.27 13.95
N CYS A 142 -8.60 2.98 14.88
CA CYS A 142 -8.78 2.72 16.31
C CYS A 142 -10.12 3.26 16.85
N SER A 143 -10.63 4.37 16.32
CA SER A 143 -11.90 4.96 16.76
C SER A 143 -13.14 4.40 16.05
N ARG A 144 -12.97 3.80 14.86
CA ARG A 144 -14.06 3.45 13.92
C ARG A 144 -15.04 4.61 13.72
N LYS A 145 -14.53 5.83 13.58
CA LYS A 145 -15.32 7.02 13.24
C LYS A 145 -15.09 7.38 11.79
N ASP A 146 -16.03 8.09 11.17
CA ASP A 146 -15.88 8.55 9.79
C ASP A 146 -14.96 9.76 9.70
N ILE A 147 -13.66 9.51 9.86
CA ILE A 147 -12.63 10.55 9.89
C ILE A 147 -12.13 10.83 8.46
N PRO A 148 -12.18 12.10 8.00
CA PRO A 148 -11.62 12.50 6.72
C PRO A 148 -10.12 12.18 6.66
N LEU A 149 -9.67 11.53 5.58
CA LEU A 149 -8.26 11.19 5.35
C LEU A 149 -7.55 12.32 4.58
N ASP A 150 -7.57 13.51 5.17
CA ASP A 150 -6.95 14.74 4.64
C ASP A 150 -6.16 15.42 5.76
N ASP A 151 -4.83 15.45 5.63
CA ASP A 151 -3.92 16.05 6.61
C ASP A 151 -4.21 17.54 6.90
N LYS A 152 -4.99 18.21 6.02
CA LYS A 152 -5.49 19.55 6.30
C LYS A 152 -6.31 19.61 7.58
N ARG A 153 -7.06 18.55 7.87
CA ARG A 153 -7.95 18.41 9.03
C ARG A 153 -7.29 17.71 10.22
N LEU A 154 -5.99 17.35 10.16
CA LEU A 154 -5.31 16.56 11.20
C LEU A 154 -5.57 17.07 12.62
N LEU A 155 -5.27 18.33 12.90
CA LEU A 155 -5.43 18.90 14.23
C LEU A 155 -6.89 18.96 14.69
N GLU A 156 -7.82 19.28 13.78
CA GLU A 156 -9.26 19.34 14.07
C GLU A 156 -9.82 17.96 14.46
N GLN A 157 -9.41 16.91 13.75
CA GLN A 157 -9.86 15.55 14.02
C GLN A 157 -9.33 15.04 15.36
N PHE A 158 -8.06 15.27 15.68
CA PHE A 158 -7.50 14.90 16.99
C PHE A 158 -8.08 15.71 18.14
N GLU A 159 -8.36 17.01 17.91
CA GLU A 159 -9.06 17.84 18.89
C GLU A 159 -10.42 17.24 19.25
N THR A 160 -11.17 16.79 18.25
CA THR A 160 -12.52 16.25 18.42
C THR A 160 -12.53 14.87 19.08
N TYR A 161 -11.67 13.95 18.62
CA TYR A 161 -11.76 12.54 19.02
C TYR A 161 -10.83 12.13 20.15
N ILE A 162 -9.78 12.91 20.44
CA ILE A 162 -8.81 12.61 21.50
C ILE A 162 -8.79 13.72 22.55
N LEU A 163 -8.41 14.94 22.16
CA LEU A 163 -8.06 16.00 23.12
C LEU A 163 -9.25 16.54 23.91
N LYS A 164 -10.44 16.62 23.29
CA LYS A 164 -11.70 17.02 23.94
C LYS A 164 -12.61 15.85 24.28
N SER A 165 -12.08 14.63 24.30
CA SER A 165 -12.85 13.47 24.75
C SER A 165 -13.08 13.53 26.26
N GLY A 166 -14.10 12.81 26.77
CA GLY A 166 -14.43 12.80 28.20
C GLY A 166 -13.34 12.23 29.10
N ASP A 167 -12.39 11.48 28.54
CA ASP A 167 -11.18 10.99 29.21
C ASP A 167 -9.99 11.10 28.23
N ALA A 168 -9.46 12.32 28.12
CA ALA A 168 -8.38 12.64 27.19
C ALA A 168 -7.09 11.86 27.49
N ILE A 169 -6.80 11.58 28.76
CA ILE A 169 -5.61 10.83 29.17
C ILE A 169 -5.70 9.39 28.68
N SER A 170 -6.81 8.69 28.96
CA SER A 170 -6.99 7.31 28.49
C SER A 170 -7.09 7.23 26.96
N ALA A 171 -7.73 8.20 26.31
CA ALA A 171 -7.79 8.29 24.85
C ALA A 171 -6.39 8.48 24.25
N THR A 172 -5.56 9.33 24.85
CA THR A 172 -4.16 9.57 24.41
C THR A 172 -3.31 8.32 24.56
N LYS A 173 -3.36 7.64 25.72
CA LYS A 173 -2.66 6.37 25.96
C LYS A 173 -3.08 5.29 24.95
N SER A 174 -4.39 5.16 24.72
CA SER A 174 -4.94 4.22 23.74
C SER A 174 -4.47 4.52 22.32
N PHE A 175 -4.42 5.80 21.94
CA PHE A 175 -3.91 6.24 20.64
C PHE A 175 -2.42 5.93 20.48
N ILE A 176 -1.59 6.15 21.50
CA ILE A 176 -0.15 5.84 21.44
C ILE A 176 0.08 4.35 21.15
N PHE A 177 -0.64 3.47 21.86
CA PHE A 177 -0.55 2.04 21.58
C PHE A 177 -1.07 1.69 20.17
N ALA A 178 -2.18 2.30 19.75
CA ALA A 178 -2.71 2.10 18.40
C ALA A 178 -1.72 2.54 17.32
N LEU A 179 -0.98 3.64 17.53
CA LEU A 179 0.07 4.11 16.62
C LEU A 179 1.18 3.07 16.45
N LEU A 180 1.68 2.49 17.55
CA LEU A 180 2.64 1.39 17.51
C LEU A 180 2.08 0.19 16.74
N LYS A 181 0.88 -0.29 17.12
CA LYS A 181 0.25 -1.47 16.52
C LYS A 181 0.02 -1.28 15.02
N VAL A 182 -0.57 -0.17 14.60
CA VAL A 182 -0.90 0.09 13.20
C VAL A 182 0.38 0.30 12.39
N LYS A 183 1.43 0.94 12.92
CA LYS A 183 2.72 1.05 12.20
C LYS A 183 3.41 -0.30 12.06
N TYR A 184 3.36 -1.16 13.08
CA TYR A 184 3.83 -2.55 12.97
C TYR A 184 3.08 -3.31 11.87
N LEU A 185 1.74 -3.22 11.83
CA LEU A 185 0.93 -3.84 10.79
C LEU A 185 1.23 -3.28 9.39
N PHE A 186 1.35 -1.96 9.29
CA PHE A 186 1.76 -1.29 8.05
C PHE A 186 3.10 -1.82 7.56
N ASP A 187 4.07 -1.96 8.47
CA ASP A 187 5.41 -2.35 8.10
C ASP A 187 5.52 -3.77 7.55
N HIS A 188 4.67 -4.68 8.04
CA HIS A 188 4.69 -6.09 7.66
C HIS A 188 3.74 -6.41 6.51
N TYR A 189 2.60 -5.75 6.40
CA TYR A 189 1.47 -6.21 5.58
C TYR A 189 0.99 -5.19 4.53
N ILE A 190 1.65 -4.04 4.42
CA ILE A 190 1.40 -3.03 3.39
C ILE A 190 2.64 -2.92 2.49
N ILE A 191 2.40 -2.74 1.19
CA ILE A 191 3.45 -2.62 0.19
C ILE A 191 4.31 -1.37 0.39
N LYS A 192 5.57 -1.45 -0.04
CA LYS A 192 6.51 -0.34 -0.10
C LYS A 192 7.28 -0.40 -1.41
N ARG A 193 7.74 0.75 -1.91
CA ARG A 193 8.71 0.76 -3.01
C ARG A 193 10.07 0.36 -2.41
N GLU A 194 10.75 -0.60 -3.01
CA GLU A 194 12.07 -1.05 -2.54
C GLU A 194 13.12 -0.76 -3.61
N PHE A 195 14.22 -0.12 -3.20
CA PHE A 195 15.38 0.18 -4.03
C PHE A 195 16.49 -0.82 -3.75
N THR A 196 16.91 -1.51 -4.80
CA THR A 196 18.01 -2.49 -4.76
C THR A 196 18.97 -2.24 -5.91
N ASP A 197 20.13 -2.90 -5.90
CA ASP A 197 21.08 -2.86 -7.02
C ASP A 197 20.45 -3.34 -8.36
N ARG A 198 19.34 -4.08 -8.29
CA ARG A 198 18.60 -4.58 -9.47
C ARG A 198 17.53 -3.60 -9.97
N GLY A 199 17.41 -2.43 -9.36
CA GLY A 199 16.38 -1.43 -9.64
C GLY A 199 15.32 -1.34 -8.53
N ASP A 200 14.24 -0.64 -8.83
CA ASP A 200 13.14 -0.39 -7.90
C ASP A 200 11.86 -1.15 -8.26
N HIS A 201 11.21 -1.72 -7.26
CA HIS A 201 10.02 -2.57 -7.44
C HIS A 201 9.09 -2.45 -6.24
N TRP A 202 7.85 -2.90 -6.39
CA TRP A 202 6.95 -3.04 -5.25
C TRP A 202 7.35 -4.26 -4.43
N SER A 203 7.38 -4.10 -3.11
CA SER A 203 7.73 -5.16 -2.17
C SER A 203 6.66 -5.32 -1.10
N LEU A 204 6.42 -6.57 -0.71
CA LEU A 204 5.64 -6.94 0.47
C LEU A 204 6.54 -7.84 1.31
N LYS A 205 7.20 -7.21 2.28
CA LYS A 205 8.23 -7.84 3.10
C LYS A 205 7.98 -7.55 4.57
N ARG A 206 8.60 -8.38 5.41
CA ARG A 206 8.73 -8.16 6.85
C ARG A 206 10.19 -8.22 7.27
N LEU A 207 10.50 -7.53 8.35
CA LEU A 207 11.80 -7.63 9.00
C LEU A 207 11.85 -8.93 9.82
N LYS A 208 12.90 -9.73 9.63
CA LYS A 208 13.18 -10.95 10.41
C LYS A 208 14.55 -10.85 11.05
N CYS A 209 14.59 -11.10 12.36
CA CYS A 209 15.82 -11.26 13.13
C CYS A 209 16.11 -12.75 13.31
N TYR A 210 17.33 -13.18 13.00
CA TYR A 210 17.82 -14.54 13.27
C TYR A 210 18.66 -14.58 14.55
N ASN A 211 19.45 -13.53 14.78
CA ASN A 211 20.23 -13.28 15.99
C ASN A 211 20.61 -11.80 16.04
N GLN A 212 21.27 -11.36 17.12
CA GLN A 212 21.60 -9.95 17.35
C GLN A 212 22.40 -9.27 16.21
N ASN A 213 23.11 -10.04 15.40
CA ASN A 213 23.97 -9.53 14.32
C ASN A 213 23.44 -9.86 12.92
N SER A 214 22.30 -10.56 12.81
CA SER A 214 21.78 -11.05 11.53
C SER A 214 20.29 -10.79 11.40
N GLN A 215 19.97 -9.86 10.50
CA GLN A 215 18.61 -9.49 10.14
C GLN A 215 18.47 -9.37 8.62
N SER A 216 17.29 -9.71 8.12
CA SER A 216 16.97 -9.58 6.70
C SER A 216 15.52 -9.16 6.50
N TYR A 217 15.23 -8.70 5.28
CA TYR A 217 13.87 -8.48 4.82
C TYR A 217 13.46 -9.65 3.95
N ILE A 218 12.45 -10.38 4.40
CA ILE A 218 11.90 -11.57 3.74
C ILE A 218 10.46 -11.29 3.31
N ASN A 219 9.92 -12.11 2.42
CA ASN A 219 8.49 -12.05 2.10
C ASN A 219 7.65 -12.20 3.38
N THR A 220 6.54 -11.47 3.42
CA THR A 220 5.65 -11.43 4.60
C THR A 220 5.02 -12.78 4.90
N PHE A 221 4.59 -13.50 3.88
CA PHE A 221 3.86 -14.78 4.02
C PHE A 221 4.62 -16.00 3.51
N ASP A 222 5.38 -15.88 2.42
CA ASP A 222 6.00 -17.02 1.72
C ASP A 222 7.54 -16.90 1.74
N GLU A 223 8.17 -17.34 2.84
CA GLU A 223 9.62 -17.20 3.05
C GLU A 223 10.47 -17.95 2.01
N ASP A 224 9.95 -19.06 1.48
CA ASP A 224 10.68 -20.01 0.63
C ASP A 224 10.36 -19.90 -0.87
N ALA A 225 9.70 -18.83 -1.31
CA ALA A 225 9.36 -18.66 -2.74
C ALA A 225 10.63 -18.40 -3.58
N GLU A 226 11.06 -19.40 -4.36
CA GLU A 226 12.34 -19.40 -5.10
C GLU A 226 12.52 -18.24 -6.08
N ASP A 227 11.46 -17.83 -6.79
CA ASP A 227 11.50 -16.79 -7.82
C ASP A 227 10.74 -15.50 -7.47
N GLY A 228 9.99 -15.49 -6.36
CA GLY A 228 9.20 -14.35 -5.90
C GLY A 228 7.95 -14.01 -6.74
N PHE A 229 7.56 -14.87 -7.70
CA PHE A 229 6.42 -14.64 -8.60
C PHE A 229 5.22 -15.57 -8.35
N GLU A 230 5.27 -16.39 -7.31
CA GLU A 230 4.23 -17.34 -6.95
C GLU A 230 3.80 -17.17 -5.47
N GLY A 231 2.69 -17.82 -5.09
CA GLY A 231 2.19 -17.80 -3.71
C GLY A 231 1.29 -16.61 -3.35
N ASN A 232 0.74 -16.66 -2.13
CA ASN A 232 -0.18 -15.65 -1.63
C ASN A 232 0.50 -14.32 -1.38
N ASN A 233 1.80 -14.31 -1.04
CA ASN A 233 2.57 -13.09 -0.90
C ASN A 233 2.58 -12.29 -2.21
N ARG A 234 2.82 -12.97 -3.35
CA ARG A 234 2.78 -12.32 -4.67
C ARG A 234 1.36 -11.84 -5.00
N ARG A 235 0.33 -12.63 -4.75
CA ARG A 235 -1.06 -12.25 -5.04
C ARG A 235 -1.51 -11.02 -4.23
N ILE A 236 -1.17 -10.97 -2.94
CA ILE A 236 -1.43 -9.79 -2.09
C ILE A 236 -0.62 -8.58 -2.58
N LEU A 237 0.66 -8.76 -2.90
CA LEU A 237 1.51 -7.71 -3.48
C LEU A 237 0.88 -7.13 -4.76
N MET A 238 0.39 -7.99 -5.66
CA MET A 238 -0.26 -7.57 -6.90
C MET A 238 -1.53 -6.75 -6.64
N LEU A 239 -2.38 -7.19 -5.72
CA LEU A 239 -3.63 -6.50 -5.40
C LEU A 239 -3.39 -5.16 -4.70
N LEU A 240 -2.51 -5.11 -3.70
CA LEU A 240 -2.11 -3.87 -3.03
C LEU A 240 -1.44 -2.88 -3.99
N SER A 241 -0.64 -3.38 -4.93
CA SER A 241 -0.03 -2.55 -5.98
C SER A 241 -1.09 -1.97 -6.91
N ALA A 242 -2.07 -2.79 -7.35
CA ALA A 242 -3.19 -2.32 -8.16
C ALA A 242 -3.98 -1.21 -7.47
N PHE A 243 -4.26 -1.33 -6.18
CA PHE A 243 -4.88 -0.26 -5.38
C PHE A 243 -4.04 1.01 -5.37
N HIS A 244 -2.75 0.88 -5.05
CA HIS A 244 -1.88 2.03 -4.86
C HIS A 244 -1.63 2.80 -6.16
N VAL A 245 -1.33 2.12 -7.28
CA VAL A 245 -1.10 2.81 -8.56
C VAL A 245 -2.36 3.45 -9.12
N SER A 246 -3.55 3.00 -8.69
CA SER A 246 -4.84 3.61 -9.03
C SER A 246 -5.14 4.88 -8.24
N THR A 247 -4.55 5.03 -7.05
CA THR A 247 -4.79 6.14 -6.11
C THR A 247 -3.48 6.60 -5.45
N PRO A 248 -2.56 7.21 -6.22
CA PRO A 248 -1.24 7.58 -5.73
C PRO A 248 -1.30 8.70 -4.67
N THR A 249 -2.33 9.54 -4.69
CA THR A 249 -2.50 10.68 -3.77
C THR A 249 -2.41 10.26 -2.31
N LEU A 250 -1.82 11.11 -1.47
CA LEU A 250 -1.68 10.84 -0.03
C LEU A 250 -3.02 11.00 0.71
N VAL A 251 -3.84 11.96 0.25
CA VAL A 251 -5.19 12.20 0.76
C VAL A 251 -6.19 11.19 0.18
N TYR A 252 -7.25 10.92 0.93
CA TYR A 252 -8.36 10.04 0.55
C TYR A 252 -7.92 8.64 0.11
N LYS A 253 -6.84 8.11 0.72
CA LYS A 253 -6.27 6.80 0.39
C LYS A 253 -7.10 5.66 1.00
N HIS A 254 -8.37 5.56 0.62
CA HIS A 254 -9.36 4.68 1.23
C HIS A 254 -8.98 3.19 1.19
N TRP A 255 -8.27 2.72 0.15
CA TRP A 255 -7.78 1.35 0.11
C TRP A 255 -6.82 1.03 1.26
N LEU A 256 -5.95 1.98 1.63
CA LEU A 256 -5.00 1.79 2.72
C LEU A 256 -5.73 1.76 4.05
N ASN A 257 -6.75 2.61 4.23
CA ASN A 257 -7.60 2.56 5.41
C ASN A 257 -8.35 1.22 5.52
N GLY A 258 -8.91 0.72 4.41
CA GLY A 258 -9.56 -0.59 4.38
C GLY A 258 -8.60 -1.73 4.72
N ALA A 259 -7.41 -1.76 4.10
CA ALA A 259 -6.38 -2.76 4.39
C ALA A 259 -5.91 -2.72 5.86
N LEU A 260 -5.65 -1.53 6.41
CA LEU A 260 -5.27 -1.37 7.81
C LEU A 260 -6.40 -1.74 8.77
N SER A 261 -7.67 -1.43 8.44
CA SER A 261 -8.82 -1.82 9.25
C SER A 261 -8.97 -3.34 9.30
N ILE A 262 -8.86 -4.01 8.15
CA ILE A 262 -8.84 -5.47 8.06
C ILE A 262 -7.76 -6.04 8.98
N LEU A 263 -6.51 -5.57 8.83
CA LEU A 263 -5.37 -6.06 9.61
C LEU A 263 -5.54 -5.80 11.12
N TYR A 264 -6.09 -4.66 11.49
CA TYR A 264 -6.25 -4.28 12.89
C TYR A 264 -7.28 -5.13 13.65
N GLU A 265 -8.30 -5.62 12.92
CA GLU A 265 -9.35 -6.51 13.43
C GLU A 265 -8.96 -7.99 13.46
N MET A 266 -7.98 -8.42 12.64
CA MET A 266 -7.52 -9.80 12.62
C MET A 266 -6.78 -10.14 13.93
N THR A 267 -7.18 -11.25 14.57
CA THR A 267 -6.46 -11.80 15.74
C THR A 267 -5.19 -12.52 15.31
N ASP A 268 -5.29 -13.31 14.24
CA ASP A 268 -4.21 -14.08 13.65
C ASP A 268 -4.13 -13.78 12.15
N ILE A 269 -3.04 -13.14 11.73
CA ILE A 269 -2.87 -12.71 10.34
C ILE A 269 -2.26 -13.85 9.54
N ASN A 270 -3.07 -14.47 8.68
CA ASN A 270 -2.63 -15.43 7.68
C ASN A 270 -2.92 -14.92 6.26
N ALA A 271 -2.16 -15.44 5.29
CA ALA A 271 -2.18 -14.94 3.92
C ALA A 271 -3.54 -15.14 3.23
N GLY A 272 -4.19 -16.30 3.45
CA GLY A 272 -5.45 -16.65 2.80
C GLY A 272 -6.59 -15.73 3.22
N ASP A 273 -6.78 -15.55 4.53
CA ASP A 273 -7.86 -14.71 5.07
C ASP A 273 -7.64 -13.23 4.75
N TYR A 274 -6.39 -12.74 4.84
CA TYR A 274 -6.08 -11.37 4.49
C TYR A 274 -6.33 -11.10 3.00
N LEU A 275 -5.90 -12.02 2.13
CA LEU A 275 -6.15 -11.95 0.70
C LEU A 275 -7.66 -11.94 0.40
N ALA A 276 -8.43 -12.85 1.00
CA ALA A 276 -9.88 -12.91 0.78
C ALA A 276 -10.59 -11.60 1.17
N LYS A 277 -10.20 -11.00 2.30
CA LYS A 277 -10.73 -9.71 2.75
C LYS A 277 -10.29 -8.55 1.84
N LEU A 278 -9.06 -8.53 1.37
CA LEU A 278 -8.58 -7.52 0.40
C LEU A 278 -9.29 -7.63 -0.95
N GLU A 279 -9.51 -8.86 -1.44
CA GLU A 279 -10.28 -9.06 -2.67
C GLU A 279 -11.71 -8.60 -2.50
N HIS A 280 -12.36 -8.92 -1.37
CA HIS A 280 -13.69 -8.41 -1.06
C HIS A 280 -13.71 -6.87 -1.05
N LEU A 281 -12.72 -6.21 -0.44
CA LEU A 281 -12.57 -4.76 -0.47
C LEU A 281 -12.44 -4.21 -1.91
N ALA A 282 -11.68 -4.90 -2.77
CA ALA A 282 -11.54 -4.51 -4.17
C ALA A 282 -12.87 -4.60 -4.92
N ARG A 283 -13.65 -5.66 -4.67
CA ARG A 283 -14.98 -5.85 -5.24
C ARG A 283 -15.97 -4.79 -4.77
N GLN A 284 -15.95 -4.40 -3.49
CA GLN A 284 -16.73 -3.26 -3.00
C GLN A 284 -16.42 -1.99 -3.80
N PHE A 285 -15.15 -1.66 -4.00
CA PHE A 285 -14.77 -0.45 -4.70
C PHE A 285 -15.13 -0.52 -6.19
N VAL A 286 -14.86 -1.63 -6.86
CA VAL A 286 -15.09 -1.76 -8.30
C VAL A 286 -16.57 -1.93 -8.60
N TYR A 287 -17.28 -2.82 -7.92
CA TYR A 287 -18.68 -3.16 -8.25
C TYR A 287 -19.70 -2.38 -7.42
N GLY A 288 -19.41 -2.08 -6.15
CA GLY A 288 -20.28 -1.28 -5.28
C GLY A 288 -20.21 0.23 -5.53
N ARG A 289 -19.12 0.70 -6.17
CA ARG A 289 -18.93 2.12 -6.50
C ARG A 289 -18.75 2.37 -8.00
N PHE A 290 -17.61 1.98 -8.57
CA PHE A 290 -17.21 2.46 -9.91
C PHE A 290 -18.05 1.89 -11.06
N LEU A 291 -18.51 0.65 -10.94
CA LEU A 291 -19.35 -0.05 -11.93
C LEU A 291 -20.77 -0.30 -11.41
N SER A 292 -21.16 0.33 -10.31
CA SER A 292 -22.49 0.15 -9.71
C SER A 292 -23.60 0.70 -10.61
N VAL A 293 -24.69 -0.05 -10.70
CA VAL A 293 -25.93 0.40 -11.35
C VAL A 293 -26.75 1.32 -10.45
N ASP A 294 -26.55 1.19 -9.15
CA ASP A 294 -27.14 2.00 -8.08
C ASP A 294 -26.26 3.23 -7.79
N PRO A 295 -26.73 4.19 -6.97
CA PRO A 295 -25.89 5.27 -6.49
C PRO A 295 -24.56 4.72 -5.92
N PRO A 296 -23.40 5.27 -6.32
CA PRO A 296 -22.11 4.76 -5.86
C PRO A 296 -22.02 4.78 -4.33
N ALA A 297 -21.65 3.63 -3.73
CA ALA A 297 -21.51 3.54 -2.28
C ALA A 297 -20.34 4.40 -1.77
N GLU A 298 -20.51 4.99 -0.57
CA GLU A 298 -19.46 5.75 0.10
C GLU A 298 -18.40 4.84 0.72
N TYR A 299 -17.16 5.32 0.78
CA TYR A 299 -16.03 4.50 1.22
C TYR A 299 -16.15 4.03 2.67
N TYR A 300 -16.72 4.84 3.55
CA TYR A 300 -16.81 4.47 4.97
C TYR A 300 -17.75 3.27 5.19
N PRO A 301 -19.01 3.26 4.70
CA PRO A 301 -19.85 2.08 4.76
C PRO A 301 -19.24 0.84 4.10
N MET A 302 -18.54 0.99 2.97
CA MET A 302 -17.88 -0.12 2.29
C MET A 302 -16.77 -0.77 3.13
N ILE A 303 -16.09 0.01 3.98
CA ILE A 303 -14.98 -0.47 4.81
C ILE A 303 -15.45 -0.94 6.19
N TYR A 304 -16.39 -0.24 6.82
CA TYR A 304 -16.70 -0.41 8.24
C TYR A 304 -18.08 -1.01 8.54
N GLU A 305 -19.00 -1.04 7.57
CA GLU A 305 -20.42 -1.37 7.80
C GLU A 305 -20.89 -2.60 7.00
N ASN A 306 -19.97 -3.38 6.42
CA ASN A 306 -20.27 -4.57 5.62
C ASN A 306 -21.29 -4.31 4.50
N SER A 307 -21.06 -3.24 3.71
CA SER A 307 -21.89 -2.97 2.53
C SER A 307 -21.91 -4.17 1.57
N SER A 308 -22.96 -4.27 0.74
CA SER A 308 -23.05 -5.26 -0.32
C SER A 308 -22.97 -4.61 -1.70
N TYR A 309 -22.47 -5.33 -2.69
CA TYR A 309 -22.59 -4.96 -4.10
C TYR A 309 -23.42 -6.00 -4.86
N ALA A 310 -24.04 -5.57 -5.96
CA ALA A 310 -24.73 -6.49 -6.87
C ALA A 310 -23.73 -7.09 -7.88
N PRO A 311 -23.90 -8.37 -8.26
CA PRO A 311 -23.13 -8.94 -9.37
C PRO A 311 -23.31 -8.14 -10.66
N ILE A 312 -22.22 -8.00 -11.42
CA ILE A 312 -22.19 -7.22 -12.65
C ILE A 312 -22.95 -7.94 -13.75
N ASN A 313 -23.84 -7.20 -14.42
CA ASN A 313 -24.44 -7.62 -15.69
C ASN A 313 -23.75 -6.90 -16.85
N ARG A 314 -22.96 -7.65 -17.63
CA ARG A 314 -22.18 -7.11 -18.77
C ARG A 314 -23.00 -6.52 -19.92
N VAL A 315 -24.32 -6.76 -19.98
CA VAL A 315 -25.20 -6.14 -20.99
C VAL A 315 -26.03 -4.99 -20.41
N HIS A 316 -25.85 -4.64 -19.13
CA HIS A 316 -26.60 -3.55 -18.51
C HIS A 316 -26.12 -2.19 -19.04
N PRO A 317 -27.01 -1.31 -19.55
CA PRO A 317 -26.62 -0.05 -20.19
C PRO A 317 -25.75 0.86 -19.32
N LYS A 318 -26.08 1.00 -18.02
CA LYS A 318 -25.26 1.82 -17.09
C LYS A 318 -23.84 1.28 -16.90
N VAL A 319 -23.65 -0.04 -16.88
CA VAL A 319 -22.32 -0.65 -16.72
C VAL A 319 -21.49 -0.38 -17.96
N LEU A 320 -22.07 -0.58 -19.15
CA LEU A 320 -21.43 -0.29 -20.42
C LEU A 320 -21.06 1.19 -20.54
N GLU A 321 -21.96 2.08 -20.11
CA GLU A 321 -21.69 3.53 -20.13
C GLU A 321 -20.52 3.90 -19.21
N ARG A 322 -20.47 3.37 -17.99
CA ARG A 322 -19.37 3.59 -17.04
C ARG A 322 -18.02 3.04 -17.51
N LEU A 323 -18.03 2.15 -18.50
CA LEU A 323 -16.84 1.55 -19.12
C LEU A 323 -16.41 2.26 -20.42
N LYS A 324 -17.13 3.29 -20.86
CA LYS A 324 -16.72 4.09 -22.02
C LYS A 324 -15.62 5.09 -21.66
N PHE A 325 -14.84 5.46 -22.66
CA PHE A 325 -13.87 6.55 -22.56
C PHE A 325 -14.54 7.81 -21.97
N SER A 326 -13.79 8.55 -21.14
CA SER A 326 -14.25 9.71 -20.32
C SER A 326 -15.27 9.42 -19.20
N HIS A 327 -15.91 8.25 -19.17
CA HIS A 327 -16.90 7.88 -18.14
C HIS A 327 -16.34 6.94 -17.06
N ILE A 328 -15.18 6.32 -17.31
CA ILE A 328 -14.47 5.50 -16.32
C ILE A 328 -13.96 6.42 -15.21
N GLU A 329 -14.60 6.34 -14.05
CA GLU A 329 -14.36 7.23 -12.91
C GLU A 329 -12.96 7.06 -12.30
N ASN A 330 -12.42 5.83 -12.29
CA ASN A 330 -11.17 5.52 -11.61
C ASN A 330 -10.35 4.43 -12.31
N ASN A 331 -9.03 4.60 -12.32
CA ASN A 331 -8.08 3.65 -12.91
C ASN A 331 -8.07 2.28 -12.22
N LEU A 332 -8.63 2.17 -11.02
CA LEU A 332 -8.83 0.88 -10.35
C LEU A 332 -9.65 -0.09 -11.19
N VAL A 333 -10.56 0.39 -12.06
CA VAL A 333 -11.29 -0.48 -12.98
C VAL A 333 -10.33 -1.22 -13.92
N PHE A 334 -9.33 -0.53 -14.48
CA PHE A 334 -8.32 -1.14 -15.34
C PHE A 334 -7.31 -1.98 -14.55
N ASN A 335 -6.77 -1.45 -13.46
CA ASN A 335 -5.75 -2.16 -12.69
C ASN A 335 -6.32 -3.39 -11.97
N TYR A 336 -7.58 -3.35 -11.53
CA TYR A 336 -8.24 -4.55 -11.00
C TYR A 336 -8.52 -5.57 -12.10
N LEU A 337 -8.88 -5.14 -13.31
CA LEU A 337 -8.97 -6.06 -14.45
C LEU A 337 -7.63 -6.73 -14.76
N ASP A 338 -6.52 -5.99 -14.75
CA ASP A 338 -5.18 -6.57 -14.90
C ASP A 338 -4.90 -7.61 -13.81
N TYR A 339 -5.31 -7.34 -12.56
CA TYR A 339 -5.23 -8.31 -11.47
C TYR A 339 -6.05 -9.57 -11.76
N LEU A 340 -7.28 -9.43 -12.26
CA LEU A 340 -8.12 -10.57 -12.64
C LEU A 340 -7.53 -11.36 -13.83
N ILE A 341 -6.94 -10.68 -14.81
CA ILE A 341 -6.23 -11.33 -15.92
C ILE A 341 -5.06 -12.16 -15.39
N TRP A 342 -4.27 -11.58 -14.48
CA TRP A 342 -3.16 -12.25 -13.83
C TRP A 342 -3.62 -13.47 -13.03
N CYS A 343 -4.61 -13.33 -12.14
CA CYS A 343 -5.15 -14.44 -11.36
C CYS A 343 -5.68 -15.57 -12.25
N ASN A 344 -6.45 -15.25 -13.29
CA ASN A 344 -6.98 -16.26 -14.20
C ASN A 344 -5.89 -17.02 -14.97
N ALA A 345 -4.73 -16.41 -15.23
CA ALA A 345 -3.59 -17.13 -15.78
C ALA A 345 -2.95 -18.06 -14.73
N MET A 346 -2.67 -17.54 -13.53
CA MET A 346 -2.00 -18.29 -12.46
C MET A 346 -2.87 -19.45 -11.92
N ASP A 347 -4.20 -19.27 -11.83
CA ASP A 347 -5.12 -20.28 -11.29
C ASP A 347 -5.35 -21.44 -12.28
N LYS A 348 -5.37 -21.16 -13.60
CA LYS A 348 -5.46 -22.20 -14.64
C LYS A 348 -4.24 -23.13 -14.61
N ASP A 349 -3.07 -22.56 -14.32
CA ASP A 349 -1.82 -23.31 -14.25
C ASP A 349 -1.75 -24.22 -13.01
N ASN A 350 -2.35 -23.82 -11.89
CA ASN A 350 -2.38 -24.65 -10.67
C ASN A 350 -3.30 -25.88 -10.80
N GLY A 351 -4.31 -25.83 -11.68
CA GLY A 351 -5.27 -26.93 -11.91
C GLY A 351 -4.88 -27.93 -13.01
N GLN A 352 -3.82 -27.70 -13.77
CA GLN A 352 -3.39 -28.52 -14.92
C GLN A 352 -1.98 -29.10 -14.76
N LYS A 353 -1.66 -29.68 -13.58
CA LYS A 353 -0.37 -30.38 -13.39
C LYS A 353 -0.18 -31.63 -14.25
N ASP A 354 -1.24 -32.21 -14.82
CA ASP A 354 -1.20 -33.53 -15.47
C ASP A 354 -1.29 -33.53 -17.02
N LYS A 355 -1.26 -32.37 -17.70
CA LYS A 355 -1.26 -32.34 -19.18
C LYS A 355 -0.18 -31.42 -19.73
N GLY A 356 0.95 -32.06 -20.10
CA GLY A 356 1.92 -31.63 -21.12
C GLY A 356 2.20 -30.14 -21.28
N ASN A 357 3.35 -29.70 -20.77
CA ASN A 357 4.15 -28.57 -21.28
C ASN A 357 3.38 -27.31 -21.71
N CYS A 358 2.42 -26.84 -20.92
CA CYS A 358 1.91 -25.47 -21.05
C CYS A 358 3.00 -24.52 -20.55
N GLN A 359 3.79 -23.97 -21.48
CA GLN A 359 4.85 -23.03 -21.16
C GLN A 359 4.21 -21.79 -20.52
N LYS A 360 4.62 -21.47 -19.28
CA LYS A 360 4.12 -20.31 -18.53
C LYS A 360 4.27 -19.04 -19.38
N ASP A 361 3.20 -18.25 -19.46
CA ASP A 361 3.28 -16.94 -20.10
C ASP A 361 4.08 -16.00 -19.19
N GLU A 362 5.41 -15.99 -19.40
CA GLU A 362 6.36 -15.28 -18.56
C GLU A 362 6.09 -13.76 -18.50
N VAL A 363 5.42 -13.18 -19.51
CA VAL A 363 5.01 -11.78 -19.50
C VAL A 363 3.94 -11.56 -18.43
N ILE A 364 2.96 -12.47 -18.33
CA ILE A 364 1.92 -12.39 -17.30
C ILE A 364 2.50 -12.73 -15.94
N LYS A 365 3.29 -13.81 -15.83
CA LYS A 365 3.89 -14.26 -14.56
C LYS A 365 4.71 -13.15 -13.90
N GLN A 366 5.56 -12.47 -14.68
CA GLN A 366 6.49 -11.45 -14.20
C GLN A 366 5.91 -10.02 -14.21
N PHE A 367 4.61 -9.86 -14.50
CA PHE A 367 3.98 -8.55 -14.60
C PHE A 367 4.05 -7.76 -13.29
N GLU A 368 4.43 -6.49 -13.39
CA GLU A 368 4.47 -5.55 -12.27
C GLU A 368 3.73 -4.24 -12.60
N TYR A 369 2.99 -3.74 -11.61
CA TYR A 369 2.32 -2.45 -11.72
C TYR A 369 3.30 -1.29 -11.66
N SER A 370 3.04 -0.27 -12.47
CA SER A 370 3.68 1.04 -12.36
C SER A 370 2.62 2.14 -12.48
N PHE A 371 3.00 3.36 -12.11
CA PHE A 371 2.08 4.50 -12.17
C PHE A 371 1.74 4.84 -13.61
N ARG A 372 0.50 4.53 -14.00
CA ARG A 372 -0.08 4.86 -15.31
C ARG A 372 -1.49 5.36 -15.12
N SER A 373 -1.77 6.51 -15.69
CA SER A 373 -3.03 7.24 -15.52
C SER A 373 -3.67 7.67 -16.83
N SER A 374 -3.02 7.39 -17.96
CA SER A 374 -3.48 7.84 -19.26
C SER A 374 -4.22 6.73 -19.97
N VAL A 375 -5.51 6.94 -20.24
CA VAL A 375 -6.33 6.04 -21.05
C VAL A 375 -5.99 6.27 -22.52
N GLU A 376 -5.52 5.21 -23.18
CA GLU A 376 -5.16 5.17 -24.59
C GLU A 376 -6.19 4.34 -25.35
N HIS A 377 -6.54 4.81 -26.55
CA HIS A 377 -7.29 4.03 -27.51
C HIS A 377 -6.33 3.20 -28.36
N PHE A 378 -6.51 1.90 -28.46
CA PHE A 378 -5.63 1.07 -29.30
C PHE A 378 -5.84 1.39 -30.79
N TYR A 379 -7.09 1.44 -31.26
CA TYR A 379 -7.45 2.11 -32.50
C TYR A 379 -7.53 3.63 -32.28
N PRO A 380 -6.77 4.46 -33.01
CA PRO A 380 -6.62 5.88 -32.71
C PRO A 380 -7.90 6.71 -32.94
N GLN A 381 -8.13 7.72 -32.10
CA GLN A 381 -9.23 8.70 -32.27
C GLN A 381 -8.99 9.62 -33.47
N HIS A 382 -7.73 9.98 -33.71
CA HIS A 382 -7.30 10.80 -34.82
C HIS A 382 -6.23 10.06 -35.64
N PRO A 383 -6.66 9.08 -36.47
CA PRO A 383 -5.74 8.39 -37.37
C PRO A 383 -4.94 9.38 -38.24
N ILE A 384 -3.67 9.07 -38.50
CA ILE A 384 -2.87 9.80 -39.50
C ILE A 384 -3.58 9.74 -40.87
N ASP A 385 -3.42 10.81 -41.66
CA ASP A 385 -4.03 10.98 -42.98
C ASP A 385 -3.91 9.71 -43.85
N GLY A 386 -5.03 9.32 -44.44
CA GLY A 386 -5.14 8.13 -45.29
C GLY A 386 -5.63 6.86 -44.57
N HIS A 387 -5.77 6.88 -43.25
CA HIS A 387 -6.40 5.78 -42.51
C HIS A 387 -7.89 6.02 -42.21
N PRO A 388 -8.72 4.97 -42.20
CA PRO A 388 -10.15 5.12 -41.92
C PRO A 388 -10.38 5.56 -40.47
N LYS A 389 -11.44 6.34 -40.26
CA LYS A 389 -11.93 6.64 -38.91
C LYS A 389 -12.88 5.53 -38.46
N LEU A 390 -12.81 5.20 -37.17
CA LEU A 390 -13.75 4.28 -36.54
C LEU A 390 -14.94 5.09 -36.00
N ASP A 391 -16.14 4.55 -36.12
CA ASP A 391 -17.34 5.16 -35.54
C ASP A 391 -17.20 5.27 -34.01
N GLU A 392 -17.67 6.38 -33.44
CA GLU A 392 -17.60 6.66 -32.00
C GLU A 392 -18.23 5.56 -31.14
N CYS A 393 -19.27 4.88 -31.65
CA CYS A 393 -19.93 3.80 -30.93
C CYS A 393 -19.04 2.56 -30.73
N TYR A 394 -17.97 2.41 -31.54
CA TYR A 394 -16.95 1.37 -31.38
C TYR A 394 -15.65 1.91 -30.80
N LEU A 395 -15.28 3.15 -31.15
CA LEU A 395 -14.03 3.78 -30.75
C LEU A 395 -13.87 3.90 -29.24
N HIS A 396 -14.91 4.34 -28.54
CA HIS A 396 -14.88 4.61 -27.09
C HIS A 396 -15.22 3.39 -26.23
N ARG A 397 -15.37 2.21 -26.83
CA ARG A 397 -15.67 0.96 -26.13
C ARG A 397 -14.48 0.50 -25.31
N PHE A 398 -14.76 -0.10 -24.16
CA PHE A 398 -13.75 -0.59 -23.23
C PHE A 398 -12.79 -1.58 -23.90
N GLY A 399 -13.27 -2.39 -24.84
CA GLY A 399 -12.43 -3.28 -25.65
C GLY A 399 -11.27 -2.57 -26.35
N ASN A 400 -11.44 -1.30 -26.72
CA ASN A 400 -10.43 -0.49 -27.40
C ASN A 400 -9.57 0.35 -26.43
N LEU A 401 -9.82 0.32 -25.12
CA LEU A 401 -9.14 1.18 -24.14
C LEU A 401 -8.13 0.42 -23.28
N CYS A 402 -6.98 1.01 -23.02
CA CYS A 402 -5.99 0.50 -22.05
C CYS A 402 -5.28 1.64 -21.32
N LEU A 403 -4.63 1.35 -20.18
CA LEU A 403 -3.79 2.33 -19.50
C LEU A 403 -2.34 2.25 -20.00
N ILE A 404 -1.76 3.42 -20.27
CA ILE A 404 -0.33 3.61 -20.53
C ILE A 404 0.17 4.89 -19.84
N SER A 405 1.48 5.15 -19.91
CA SER A 405 2.03 6.41 -19.40
C SER A 405 1.62 7.60 -20.29
N HIS A 406 1.52 8.80 -19.71
CA HIS A 406 1.24 10.02 -20.49
C HIS A 406 2.26 10.27 -21.61
N SER A 407 3.53 9.96 -21.37
CA SER A 407 4.60 10.07 -22.36
C SER A 407 4.41 9.12 -23.54
N LYS A 408 3.94 7.89 -23.29
CA LYS A 408 3.63 6.93 -24.35
C LYS A 408 2.35 7.31 -25.08
N ASN A 409 1.30 7.73 -24.37
CA ASN A 409 0.06 8.20 -25.01
C ASN A 409 0.33 9.34 -25.99
N SER A 410 1.10 10.34 -25.55
CA SER A 410 1.48 11.47 -26.42
C SER A 410 2.21 11.03 -27.71
N ARG A 411 2.98 9.93 -27.65
CA ARG A 411 3.73 9.40 -28.81
C ARG A 411 2.91 8.44 -29.69
N LEU A 412 1.94 7.74 -29.11
CA LEU A 412 1.23 6.64 -29.75
C LEU A 412 -0.19 7.01 -30.21
N SER A 413 -0.80 8.04 -29.63
CA SER A 413 -2.22 8.40 -29.77
C SER A 413 -2.81 8.29 -31.18
N ASN A 414 -2.09 8.77 -32.21
CA ASN A 414 -2.54 8.79 -33.60
C ASN A 414 -2.09 7.58 -34.44
N LEU A 415 -1.28 6.70 -33.87
CA LEU A 415 -0.74 5.53 -34.55
C LEU A 415 -1.79 4.42 -34.69
N GLN A 416 -1.72 3.69 -35.79
CA GLN A 416 -2.55 2.50 -36.00
C GLN A 416 -2.17 1.36 -35.05
N PRO A 417 -3.10 0.41 -34.77
CA PRO A 417 -2.85 -0.74 -33.90
C PRO A 417 -1.55 -1.50 -34.21
N ARG A 418 -1.21 -1.69 -35.50
CA ARG A 418 0.04 -2.38 -35.91
C ARG A 418 1.28 -1.66 -35.40
N ALA A 419 1.34 -0.34 -35.60
CA ALA A 419 2.46 0.48 -35.14
C ALA A 419 2.54 0.53 -33.61
N LYS A 420 1.40 0.56 -32.90
CA LYS A 420 1.36 0.46 -31.43
C LYS A 420 1.87 -0.89 -30.95
N ARG A 421 1.41 -1.99 -31.55
CA ARG A 421 1.88 -3.34 -31.27
C ARG A 421 3.40 -3.46 -31.43
N ASP A 422 3.96 -2.94 -32.52
CA ASP A 422 5.40 -2.97 -32.77
C ASP A 422 6.19 -2.16 -31.74
N HIS A 423 5.64 -1.06 -31.21
CA HIS A 423 6.23 -0.29 -30.12
C HIS A 423 6.45 -1.13 -28.85
N PHE A 424 5.53 -2.04 -28.52
CA PHE A 424 5.61 -2.87 -27.33
C PHE A 424 6.35 -4.20 -27.55
N GLN A 425 6.64 -4.60 -28.78
CA GLN A 425 7.18 -5.92 -29.09
C GLN A 425 8.55 -6.17 -28.44
N ALA A 426 9.41 -5.16 -28.39
CA ALA A 426 10.72 -5.27 -27.72
C ALA A 426 10.56 -5.52 -26.21
N ALA A 427 9.71 -4.73 -25.54
CA ALA A 427 9.44 -4.91 -24.11
C ALA A 427 8.83 -6.29 -23.81
N ILE A 428 7.90 -6.76 -24.67
CA ILE A 428 7.27 -8.08 -24.52
C ILE A 428 8.31 -9.21 -24.62
N ARG A 429 9.28 -9.11 -25.55
CA ARG A 429 10.41 -10.07 -25.62
C ARG A 429 11.24 -10.08 -24.35
N ASP A 430 11.36 -8.92 -23.69
CA ASP A 430 12.02 -8.75 -22.40
C ASP A 430 11.08 -9.02 -21.21
N ARG A 431 9.94 -9.70 -21.43
CA ARG A 431 8.93 -10.08 -20.43
C ARG A 431 8.28 -8.91 -19.71
N LYS A 432 8.21 -7.75 -20.37
CA LYS A 432 7.64 -6.52 -19.84
C LYS A 432 6.47 -6.05 -20.69
N ILE A 433 5.43 -5.55 -20.05
CA ILE A 433 4.33 -4.89 -20.74
C ILE A 433 3.76 -3.78 -19.87
N ASP A 434 3.03 -2.87 -20.50
CA ASP A 434 2.34 -1.84 -19.76
C ASP A 434 1.17 -2.40 -18.97
N THR A 435 0.13 -2.89 -19.63
CA THR A 435 -1.00 -3.53 -18.94
C THR A 435 -1.21 -4.92 -19.49
N LEU A 436 -1.76 -5.81 -18.68
CA LEU A 436 -2.15 -7.14 -19.13
C LEU A 436 -3.35 -7.06 -20.08
N LYS A 437 -4.20 -6.05 -19.92
CA LYS A 437 -5.26 -5.71 -20.87
C LYS A 437 -4.70 -5.41 -22.25
N LEU A 438 -3.70 -4.52 -22.35
CA LEU A 438 -2.99 -4.21 -23.61
C LEU A 438 -2.30 -5.45 -24.17
N TYR A 439 -1.67 -6.26 -23.32
CA TYR A 439 -1.05 -7.51 -23.75
C TYR A 439 -2.06 -8.43 -24.46
N LYS A 440 -3.26 -8.58 -23.88
CA LYS A 440 -4.35 -9.34 -24.51
C LYS A 440 -4.86 -8.73 -25.81
N MET A 441 -4.88 -7.39 -25.94
CA MET A 441 -5.22 -6.74 -27.22
C MET A 441 -4.22 -7.12 -28.31
N ILE A 442 -2.92 -7.06 -27.98
CA ILE A 442 -1.84 -7.41 -28.91
C ILE A 442 -1.93 -8.88 -29.32
N LYS A 443 -2.18 -9.80 -28.38
CA LYS A 443 -2.34 -11.24 -28.70
C LYS A 443 -3.53 -11.48 -29.64
N LEU A 444 -4.70 -10.92 -29.33
CA LEU A 444 -5.89 -11.06 -30.17
C LEU A 444 -5.67 -10.46 -31.57
N MET A 445 -4.99 -9.32 -31.64
CA MET A 445 -4.64 -8.69 -32.90
C MET A 445 -3.67 -9.54 -33.73
N ASP A 446 -2.66 -10.14 -33.10
CA ASP A 446 -1.70 -11.02 -33.77
C ASP A 446 -2.38 -12.32 -34.26
N GLU A 447 -3.33 -12.86 -33.49
CA GLU A 447 -4.13 -14.04 -33.84
C GLU A 447 -5.04 -13.77 -35.06
N ASN A 448 -5.70 -12.60 -35.10
CA ASN A 448 -6.65 -12.26 -36.17
C ASN A 448 -6.01 -11.51 -37.35
N GLY A 449 -4.78 -11.01 -37.20
CA GLY A 449 -4.06 -10.22 -38.21
C GLY A 449 -4.56 -8.78 -38.38
N GLN A 450 -5.52 -8.33 -37.58
CA GLN A 450 -6.14 -7.01 -37.65
C GLN A 450 -6.70 -6.57 -36.28
N TRP A 451 -7.09 -5.29 -36.18
CA TRP A 451 -7.80 -4.75 -35.02
C TRP A 451 -8.84 -3.74 -35.48
N TYR A 452 -10.11 -4.13 -35.49
CA TYR A 452 -11.23 -3.29 -35.87
C TYR A 452 -12.46 -3.60 -34.99
N VAL A 453 -13.68 -3.40 -35.53
CA VAL A 453 -14.95 -3.53 -34.78
C VAL A 453 -15.10 -4.89 -34.10
N ASP A 454 -14.82 -5.98 -34.81
CA ASP A 454 -15.03 -7.34 -34.30
C ASP A 454 -14.03 -7.68 -33.18
N GLU A 455 -12.75 -7.33 -33.34
CA GLU A 455 -11.74 -7.56 -32.30
C GLU A 455 -11.99 -6.70 -31.06
N ILE A 456 -12.43 -5.46 -31.24
CA ILE A 456 -12.84 -4.58 -30.13
C ILE A 456 -14.01 -5.22 -29.36
N ALA A 457 -15.02 -5.74 -30.07
CA ALA A 457 -16.18 -6.38 -29.45
C ALA A 457 -15.80 -7.67 -28.72
N GLN A 458 -14.96 -8.50 -29.34
CA GLN A 458 -14.46 -9.75 -28.76
C GLN A 458 -13.63 -9.48 -27.50
N HIS A 459 -12.65 -8.56 -27.59
CA HIS A 459 -11.83 -8.18 -26.44
C HIS A 459 -12.67 -7.65 -25.30
N GLU A 460 -13.64 -6.77 -25.58
CA GLU A 460 -14.55 -6.25 -24.58
C GLU A 460 -15.33 -7.38 -23.90
N ALA A 461 -15.93 -8.29 -24.67
CA ALA A 461 -16.69 -9.41 -24.12
C ALA A 461 -15.83 -10.28 -23.17
N ASP A 462 -14.59 -10.56 -23.55
CA ASP A 462 -13.64 -11.33 -22.74
C ASP A 462 -13.26 -10.62 -21.44
N MET A 463 -13.06 -9.30 -21.48
CA MET A 463 -12.72 -8.52 -20.28
C MET A 463 -13.91 -8.39 -19.33
N LEU A 464 -15.09 -8.13 -19.87
CA LEU A 464 -16.32 -8.03 -19.08
C LEU A 464 -16.69 -9.38 -18.46
N GLN A 465 -16.38 -10.49 -19.11
CA GLN A 465 -16.59 -11.82 -18.52
C GLN A 465 -15.77 -12.03 -17.25
N LEU A 466 -14.56 -11.45 -17.15
CA LEU A 466 -13.77 -11.52 -15.92
C LEU A 466 -14.46 -10.78 -14.76
N PHE A 467 -15.02 -9.59 -15.02
CA PHE A 467 -15.81 -8.87 -14.02
C PHE A 467 -17.08 -9.62 -13.61
N VAL A 468 -17.80 -10.20 -14.57
CA VAL A 468 -19.01 -11.01 -14.27
C VAL A 468 -18.65 -12.18 -13.35
N THR A 469 -17.63 -12.96 -13.70
CA THR A 469 -17.20 -14.12 -12.91
C THR A 469 -16.72 -13.72 -11.51
N ASP A 470 -15.97 -12.64 -11.39
CA ASP A 470 -15.43 -12.21 -10.10
C ASP A 470 -16.48 -11.52 -9.20
N SER A 471 -17.40 -10.75 -9.77
CA SER A 471 -18.50 -10.09 -9.02
C SER A 471 -19.55 -11.06 -8.47
N ALA A 472 -19.54 -12.32 -8.89
CA ALA A 472 -20.44 -13.36 -8.37
C ALA A 472 -19.88 -14.07 -7.12
N LYS A 473 -18.65 -13.75 -6.71
CA LYS A 473 -18.02 -14.18 -5.46
C LYS A 473 -18.34 -13.20 -4.35
#